data_AF-A0A959WEY5-F1
#
_entry.id   AF-A0A959WEY5-F1
#
_cell.length_a   1.000
_cell.length_b   1.000
_cell.length_c   1.000
_cell.angle_alpha   90.00
_cell.angle_beta   90.00
_cell.angle_gamma   90.00
#
_symmetry.space_group_name_H-M   'P 1'
#
loop_
_entity.id
_entity.type
_entity.pdbx_description
1 polymer ?
#
loop_
_entity_poly.entity_id
_entity_poly.type
_entity_poly.pdbx_seq_one_letter_code
_entity_poly.pdbx_strand_id
1 'polypeptide(L)' 'MLSATFLGLPDEAGPYALVIGLGFVVGIYAHAAKMPRLLAVAIFVVVVASMVAILVSFSYDGSAPRVKP' A
#
# COMPACT_ATOMS: atom_id res chain seq x y z
N MET A 1 11.49 2.07 -10.34
CA MET A 1 11.14 3.46 -9.96
C MET A 1 9.72 3.70 -10.42
N LEU A 2 8.75 3.73 -9.49
CA LEU A 2 7.35 4.05 -9.80
C LEU A 2 7.27 5.56 -10.08
N SER A 3 7.29 5.95 -11.35
CA SER A 3 7.16 7.35 -11.76
C SER A 3 5.70 7.77 -11.70
N ALA A 4 5.42 8.94 -11.13
CA ALA A 4 4.08 9.54 -11.03
C ALA A 4 3.43 9.87 -12.40
N THR A 5 4.16 9.62 -13.49
CA THR A 5 3.75 9.74 -14.89
C THR A 5 2.47 8.94 -15.24
N PHE A 6 2.13 7.89 -14.49
CA PHE A 6 0.90 7.11 -14.72
C PHE A 6 -0.40 7.94 -14.57
N LEU A 7 -0.36 9.06 -13.81
CA LEU A 7 -1.51 9.94 -13.56
C LEU A 7 -1.50 11.24 -14.38
N GLY A 8 -0.56 11.41 -15.33
CA GLY A 8 -0.50 12.61 -16.18
C GLY A 8 -0.18 13.91 -15.45
N LEU A 9 0.36 13.81 -14.24
CA LEU A 9 0.75 14.97 -13.42
C LEU A 9 2.18 15.41 -13.77
N PRO A 10 2.45 16.73 -13.86
CA PRO A 10 3.81 17.25 -14.08
C PRO A 10 4.73 16.79 -12.94
N ASP A 11 6.02 16.56 -13.21
CA ASP A 11 6.97 15.98 -12.24
C ASP A 11 7.06 16.76 -10.91
N GLU A 12 6.76 18.07 -10.96
CA GLU A 12 6.67 18.97 -9.80
C GLU A 12 5.50 18.65 -8.86
N ALA A 13 4.53 17.86 -9.30
CA ALA A 13 3.38 17.42 -8.51
C ALA A 13 3.69 16.21 -7.62
N GLY A 14 4.82 15.52 -7.82
CA GLY A 14 5.22 14.36 -7.02
C GLY A 14 5.23 14.64 -5.50
N PRO A 15 5.90 15.72 -5.03
CA PRO A 15 5.89 16.09 -3.62
C PRO A 15 4.49 16.40 -3.08
N TYR A 16 3.65 17.07 -3.86
CA TYR A 16 2.28 17.42 -3.45
C TYR A 16 1.36 16.20 -3.41
N ALA A 17 1.49 15.27 -4.37
CA ALA A 17 0.78 14.01 -4.36
C ALA A 17 1.13 13.17 -3.13
N LEU A 18 2.39 13.18 -2.70
CA LEU A 18 2.82 12.53 -1.46
C LEU A 18 2.19 13.20 -0.23
N VAL A 19 2.18 14.54 -0.15
CA VAL A 19 1.58 15.28 0.97
C VAL A 19 0.07 15.06 1.05
N ILE A 20 -0.62 15.10 -0.09
CA ILE A 20 -2.07 14.84 -0.19
C ILE A 20 -2.37 13.39 0.20
N GLY A 21 -1.59 12.43 -0.32
CA GLY A 21 -1.73 11.02 0.05
C GLY A 21 -1.52 10.78 1.54
N LEU A 22 -0.50 11.41 2.13
CA LEU A 22 -0.23 11.34 3.57
C LEU A 22 -1.38 11.95 4.37
N GLY A 23 -1.84 13.14 4.01
CA GLY A 23 -2.96 13.82 4.66
C GLY A 23 -4.27 13.04 4.57
N PHE A 24 -4.51 12.37 3.44
CA PHE A 24 -5.66 11.48 3.24
C PHE A 24 -5.60 10.25 4.14
N VAL A 25 -4.46 9.58 4.23
CA VAL A 25 -4.26 8.42 5.13
C VAL A 25 -4.45 8.82 6.59
N VAL A 26 -3.86 9.95 7.01
CA VAL A 26 -4.00 10.48 8.37
C VAL A 26 -5.47 10.87 8.66
N GLY A 27 -6.16 11.49 7.71
CA GLY A 27 -7.57 11.86 7.83
C GLY A 27 -8.49 10.65 7.98
N ILE A 28 -8.28 9.61 7.18
CA ILE A 28 -9.00 8.33 7.31
C ILE A 28 -8.72 7.70 8.67
N TYR A 29 -7.45 7.69 9.11
CA TYR A 29 -7.10 7.15 10.41
C TYR A 29 -7.78 7.91 11.56
N ALA A 30 -7.78 9.25 11.51
CA ALA A 30 -8.47 10.09 12.50
C ALA A 30 -9.99 9.89 12.51
N HIS A 31 -10.60 9.65 11.34
CA HIS A 31 -12.01 9.33 11.22
C HIS A 31 -12.33 7.91 11.73
N ALA A 32 -11.52 6.92 11.34
CA ALA A 32 -11.65 5.52 11.74
C ALA A 32 -11.35 5.28 13.22
N ALA A 33 -10.53 6.12 13.86
CA ALA A 33 -10.25 6.08 15.30
C ALA A 33 -11.52 6.31 16.16
N LYS A 34 -12.56 6.94 15.60
CA LYS A 34 -13.88 7.07 16.25
C LYS A 34 -14.67 5.75 16.26
N MET A 35 -14.23 4.74 15.51
CA MET A 35 -14.84 3.41 15.40
C MET A 35 -13.80 2.33 15.75
N PRO A 36 -13.43 2.18 17.02
CA PRO A 36 -12.28 1.38 17.45
C PRO A 36 -12.38 -0.11 17.06
N ARG A 37 -13.60 -0.66 16.96
CA ARG A 37 -13.83 -2.04 16.50
C ARG A 37 -13.47 -2.24 15.03
N LEU A 38 -13.83 -1.29 14.17
CA LEU A 38 -13.53 -1.34 12.74
C LEU A 38 -12.02 -1.18 12.49
N LEU A 39 -11.39 -0.25 13.22
CA LEU A 39 -9.94 -0.05 13.16
C LEU A 39 -9.18 -1.31 13.60
N ALA A 40 -9.59 -1.95 14.69
CA ALA A 40 -8.97 -3.19 15.17
C ALA A 40 -9.07 -4.34 14.16
N VAL A 41 -10.24 -4.51 13.52
CA VAL A 41 -10.45 -5.50 12.47
C VAL A 41 -9.58 -5.19 11.25
N ALA A 42 -9.50 -3.93 10.82
CA ALA A 42 -8.67 -3.52 9.71
C ALA A 42 -7.18 -3.80 9.98
N ILE A 43 -6.68 -3.47 11.17
CA ILE A 43 -5.30 -3.77 11.58
C ILE A 43 -5.06 -5.28 11.56
N PHE A 44 -5.97 -6.06 12.14
CA PHE A 44 -5.86 -7.52 12.16
C PHE A 44 -5.78 -8.11 10.75
N VAL A 45 -6.66 -7.67 9.85
CA VAL A 45 -6.67 -8.12 8.44
C VAL A 45 -5.36 -7.79 7.74
N VAL A 46 -4.84 -6.56 7.90
CA VAL A 46 -3.58 -6.13 7.27
C VAL A 46 -2.40 -6.96 7.78
N VAL A 47 -2.31 -7.20 9.09
CA VAL A 47 -1.24 -8.00 9.70
C VAL A 47 -1.29 -9.44 9.19
N VAL A 48 -2.47 -10.08 9.22
CA VAL A 48 -2.65 -11.46 8.77
C VAL A 48 -2.35 -11.59 7.28
N ALA A 49 -2.88 -10.69 6.45
CA ALA A 49 -2.62 -10.69 5.01
C ALA A 49 -1.12 -10.52 4.70
N SER A 50 -0.43 -9.64 5.43
CA SER A 50 1.02 -9.45 5.29
C SER A 50 1.79 -10.71 5.69
N MET A 51 1.43 -11.35 6.80
CA MET A 51 2.01 -12.62 7.23
C MET A 51 1.84 -13.71 6.17
N VAL A 52 0.63 -13.85 5.62
CA VAL A 52 0.34 -14.82 4.55
C VAL A 52 1.14 -14.49 3.30
N ALA A 53 1.22 -13.22 2.89
CA ALA A 53 1.99 -12.81 1.73
C ALA A 53 3.49 -13.12 1.88
N ILE A 54 4.05 -12.93 3.08
CA ILE A 54 5.44 -13.27 3.40
C ILE A 54 5.64 -14.80 3.34
N LEU A 55 4.75 -15.57 3.96
CA LEU A 55 4.79 -17.03 3.95
C LEU A 55 4.72 -17.58 2.52
N VAL A 56 3.80 -17.05 1.71
CA VAL A 56 3.69 -17.38 0.29
C VAL A 56 4.98 -17.01 -0.43
N SER A 57 5.53 -15.81 -0.21
CA SER A 57 6.76 -15.37 -0.87
C SER A 57 7.96 -16.27 -0.55
N PHE A 58 8.07 -16.78 0.68
CA PHE A 58 9.13 -17.73 1.05
C PHE A 58 8.85 -19.17 0.58
N SER A 59 7.58 -19.54 0.43
CA SER A 59 7.16 -20.88 -0.01
C SER A 59 7.06 -21.00 -1.53
N TYR A 60 7.06 -19.87 -2.24
CA TYR A 60 7.00 -19.82 -3.69
C TYR A 60 8.41 -20.04 -4.26
N ASP A 61 8.77 -21.31 -4.49
CA ASP A 61 9.96 -21.73 -5.25
C ASP A 61 9.74 -21.57 -6.78
N GLY A 62 8.86 -20.65 -7.16
CA GLY A 62 8.40 -20.44 -8.52
C GLY A 62 9.38 -19.58 -9.27
N SER A 63 10.15 -20.22 -10.17
CA SER A 63 11.00 -19.59 -11.17
C SER A 63 10.40 -18.25 -11.63
N ALA A 64 11.12 -17.15 -11.35
CA ALA A 64 10.76 -15.83 -11.84
C ALA A 64 10.36 -15.93 -13.32
N PRO A 65 9.29 -15.22 -13.78
CA PRO A 65 8.89 -15.26 -15.17
C PRO A 65 10.12 -14.94 -16.03
N ARG A 66 10.64 -15.94 -16.75
CA ARG A 66 11.74 -15.70 -17.70
C ARG A 66 11.15 -14.80 -18.77
N VAL A 67 11.40 -13.50 -18.65
CA VAL A 67 11.26 -12.56 -19.75
C VAL A 67 12.23 -13.07 -20.81
N LYS A 68 11.69 -13.78 -21.81
CA LYS A 68 12.48 -14.25 -22.94
C LYS A 68 13.02 -13.00 -23.65
N PRO A 69 14.33 -12.95 -23.98
CA PRO A 69 14.94 -11.81 -24.64
C PRO A 69 14.29 -11.52 -25.99
#